data_AF-A0A1H1V5L8-F1
#
_entry.id   AF-A0A1H1V5L8-F1
#
_cell.length_a   1.000
_cell.length_b   1.000
_cell.length_c   1.000
_cell.angle_alpha   90.00
_cell.angle_beta   90.00
_cell.angle_gamma   90.00
#
_symmetry.space_group_name_H-M   'P 1'
#
loop_
_entity.id
_entity.type
_entity.pdbx_description
1 polymer ?
#
loop_
_entity_poly.entity_id
_entity_poly.type
_entity_poly.pdbx_seq_one_letter_code
_entity_poly.pdbx_strand_id
1 'polypeptide(L)'
;MKVIYTDKPGKERGVCYRLLSEFFGVIGTASEVVVEGDAPEIYDAYEAAGIKVSDGKEPESAETDPLKMKVPELKEWLTSKGIAFESTALKEDLQALVPAE
;
A
#
# COMPACT_ATOMS: atom_id res chain seq x y z
N MET A 1 11.57 6.55 8.19
CA MET A 1 10.89 7.87 8.09
C MET A 1 10.06 7.88 6.82
N LYS A 2 8.77 8.22 6.89
CA LYS A 2 7.87 8.30 5.71
C LYS A 2 7.86 9.72 5.17
N VAL A 3 8.08 9.87 3.86
CA VAL A 3 8.05 11.16 3.17
C VAL A 3 6.92 11.14 2.14
N ILE A 4 6.06 12.15 2.13
CA ILE A 4 4.97 12.27 1.16
C ILE A 4 5.17 13.55 0.35
N TYR A 5 5.39 13.40 -0.95
CA TYR A 5 5.37 14.49 -1.91
C TYR A 5 3.95 14.66 -2.42
N THR A 6 3.35 15.81 -2.14
CA THR A 6 1.95 16.11 -2.47
C THR A 6 1.76 17.62 -2.57
N ASP A 7 0.91 18.09 -3.48
CA ASP A 7 0.51 19.51 -3.51
C ASP A 7 -0.35 19.92 -2.30
N LYS A 8 -0.93 18.93 -1.60
CA LYS A 8 -1.84 19.14 -0.47
C LYS A 8 -1.29 18.44 0.77
N PRO A 9 -0.32 19.07 1.48
CA PRO A 9 0.28 18.46 2.65
C PRO A 9 -0.77 18.17 3.73
N GLY A 10 -0.72 16.95 4.27
CA GLY A 10 -1.57 16.51 5.37
C GLY A 10 -0.98 16.88 6.74
N LYS A 11 -1.53 16.27 7.79
CA LYS A 11 -1.11 16.47 9.19
C LYS A 11 -0.82 15.17 9.94
N GLU A 12 -0.54 14.09 9.20
CA GLU A 12 -0.19 12.81 9.80
C GLU A 12 1.09 12.93 10.65
N ARG A 13 1.04 12.40 11.88
CA ARG A 13 2.18 12.45 12.80
C ARG A 13 3.24 11.45 12.35
N GLY A 14 4.50 11.89 12.30
CA GLY A 14 5.62 11.03 11.87
C GLY A 14 5.81 10.97 10.36
N VAL A 15 5.02 11.73 9.60
CA VAL A 15 5.17 11.90 8.16
C VAL A 15 5.80 13.25 7.84
N CYS A 16 6.81 13.24 6.97
CA CYS A 16 7.33 14.46 6.38
C CYS A 16 6.61 14.73 5.06
N TYR A 17 5.66 15.67 5.10
CA TYR A 17 5.07 16.20 3.88
C TYR A 17 6.02 17.18 3.21
N ARG A 18 6.12 17.09 1.89
CA ARG A 18 6.83 18.04 1.02
C ARG A 18 5.99 18.31 -0.21
N LEU A 19 6.17 19.46 -0.83
CA LEU A 19 5.57 19.73 -2.13
C LEU A 19 6.34 19.00 -3.22
N LEU A 20 5.65 18.62 -4.31
CA LEU A 20 6.29 18.02 -5.49
C LEU A 20 7.39 18.94 -6.03
N SER A 21 7.16 20.27 -6.05
CA SER A 21 8.14 21.28 -6.45
C SER A 21 9.31 21.49 -5.47
N GLU A 22 9.26 20.93 -4.27
CA GLU A 22 10.35 21.00 -3.26
C GLU A 22 11.24 19.75 -3.28
N PHE A 23 11.22 19.02 -4.38
CA PHE A 23 12.14 17.93 -4.62
C PHE A 23 13.51 18.49 -5.05
N PHE A 24 14.48 18.42 -4.15
CA PHE A 24 15.87 18.83 -4.39
C PHE A 24 16.84 17.64 -4.49
N GLY A 25 16.31 16.42 -4.43
CA GLY A 25 17.09 15.19 -4.41
C GLY A 25 16.59 14.18 -3.37
N VAL A 26 17.16 12.98 -3.45
CA VAL A 26 16.80 11.84 -2.62
C VAL A 26 17.14 12.10 -1.15
N ILE A 27 16.17 11.86 -0.28
CA ILE A 27 16.37 11.86 1.18
C ILE A 27 16.86 10.46 1.59
N GLY A 28 18.16 10.29 1.80
CA GLY A 28 18.76 8.98 2.12
C GLY A 28 18.29 8.36 3.45
N THR A 29 17.65 9.12 4.33
CA THR A 29 17.03 8.61 5.57
C THR A 29 15.56 8.22 5.39
N ALA A 30 14.98 8.43 4.20
CA ALA A 30 13.62 8.00 3.90
C ALA A 30 13.59 6.48 3.81
N SER A 31 12.63 5.87 4.51
CA SER A 31 12.38 4.43 4.46
C SER A 31 11.23 4.10 3.51
N GLU A 32 10.33 5.05 3.34
CA GLU A 32 9.18 4.95 2.44
C GLU A 32 8.88 6.35 1.90
N VAL A 33 8.63 6.43 0.60
CA VAL A 33 8.29 7.65 -0.11
C VAL A 33 6.98 7.46 -0.83
N VAL A 34 6.12 8.44 -0.71
CA VAL A 34 4.83 8.47 -1.38
C VAL A 34 4.80 9.72 -2.25
N VAL A 35 4.41 9.60 -3.51
CA VAL A 35 4.35 10.71 -4.44
C VAL A 35 2.91 10.81 -4.96
N GLU A 36 2.11 11.63 -4.28
CA GLU A 36 0.73 11.93 -4.65
C GLU A 36 0.72 13.02 -5.73
N GLY A 37 0.92 12.61 -6.97
CA GLY A 37 0.91 13.51 -8.11
C GLY A 37 1.65 12.94 -9.32
N ASP A 38 1.66 13.73 -10.40
CA ASP A 38 2.39 13.40 -11.62
C ASP A 38 3.82 13.97 -11.52
N ALA A 39 4.70 13.25 -10.83
CA ALA A 39 6.10 13.65 -10.64
C ALA A 39 7.05 12.45 -10.83
N PRO A 40 7.19 11.93 -12.06
CA PRO A 40 8.00 10.75 -12.36
C PRO A 40 9.47 10.93 -11.95
N GLU A 41 10.01 12.15 -12.03
CA GLU A 41 11.38 12.47 -11.61
C GLU A 41 11.68 12.10 -10.15
N ILE A 42 10.67 12.17 -9.27
CA ILE A 42 10.81 11.79 -7.86
C ILE A 42 10.84 10.28 -7.75
N TYR A 43 9.98 9.56 -8.48
CA TYR A 43 9.97 8.10 -8.51
C TYR A 43 11.30 7.53 -8.95
N ASP A 44 11.78 7.95 -10.12
CA ASP A 44 13.04 7.48 -10.70
C ASP A 44 14.21 7.71 -9.74
N ALA A 45 14.27 8.88 -9.10
CA ALA A 45 15.36 9.21 -8.19
C ALA A 45 15.36 8.32 -6.93
N TYR A 46 14.20 8.10 -6.31
CA TYR A 46 14.10 7.25 -5.12
C TYR A 46 14.24 5.76 -5.46
N GLU A 47 13.71 5.31 -6.59
CA GLU A 47 13.87 3.94 -7.08
C GLU A 47 15.35 3.63 -7.38
N ALA A 48 16.05 4.54 -8.07
CA ALA A 48 17.49 4.41 -8.33
C ALA A 48 18.33 4.38 -7.03
N ALA A 49 17.83 4.98 -5.96
CA ALA A 49 18.43 4.93 -4.63
C ALA A 49 18.05 3.68 -3.83
N GLY A 50 17.21 2.80 -4.37
CA GLY A 50 16.72 1.59 -3.70
C GLY A 50 15.71 1.87 -2.59
N ILE A 51 15.06 3.03 -2.60
CA ILE A 51 14.05 3.42 -1.63
C ILE A 51 12.66 3.09 -2.18
N LYS A 52 11.81 2.52 -1.34
CA LYS A 52 10.43 2.18 -1.69
C LYS A 52 9.64 3.47 -1.97
N VAL A 53 9.20 3.65 -3.22
CA VAL A 53 8.36 4.76 -3.67
C VAL A 53 6.98 4.23 -4.11
N SER A 54 5.90 4.97 -3.86
CA SER A 54 4.51 4.56 -4.17
C SER A 54 3.64 5.77 -4.50
N ASP A 55 2.53 5.59 -5.23
CA ASP A 55 1.69 6.68 -5.74
C ASP A 55 0.65 7.25 -4.78
N GLY A 56 0.73 6.90 -3.50
CA GLY A 56 -0.18 7.40 -2.47
C GLY A 56 -1.61 6.92 -2.60
N LYS A 57 -1.94 6.22 -3.70
CA LYS A 57 -2.70 4.99 -3.55
C LYS A 57 -1.90 4.14 -2.59
N GLU A 58 -2.41 4.07 -1.37
CA GLU A 58 -1.93 3.11 -0.38
C GLU A 58 -1.65 1.81 -1.14
N PRO A 59 -0.43 1.25 -1.10
CA PRO A 59 -0.37 -0.20 -1.11
C PRO A 59 -1.15 -0.55 0.15
N GLU A 60 -2.47 -0.76 -0.03
CA GLU A 60 -3.37 -1.35 0.94
C GLU A 60 -2.49 -2.39 1.60
N SER A 61 -2.08 -2.12 2.84
CA SER A 61 -1.18 -3.00 3.56
C SER A 61 -1.81 -4.34 3.39
N ALA A 62 -1.23 -5.20 2.54
CA ALA A 62 -1.92 -6.39 2.08
C ALA A 62 -2.32 -7.08 3.36
N GLU A 63 -3.60 -7.02 3.71
CA GLU A 63 -4.04 -7.34 5.06
C GLU A 63 -3.80 -8.84 5.13
N THR A 64 -2.68 -9.27 5.69
CA THR A 64 -2.26 -10.67 5.63
C THR A 64 -3.20 -11.55 6.45
N ASP A 65 -4.05 -10.91 7.26
CA ASP A 65 -5.17 -11.51 7.95
C ASP A 65 -6.34 -11.75 6.98
N PRO A 66 -6.61 -12.99 6.55
CA PRO A 66 -7.80 -13.33 5.76
C PRO A 66 -9.13 -12.94 6.45
N LEU A 67 -9.13 -12.80 7.77
CA LEU A 67 -10.29 -12.30 8.53
C LEU A 67 -10.47 -10.77 8.47
N LYS A 68 -9.47 -10.02 7.98
CA LYS A 68 -9.57 -8.57 7.79
C LYS A 68 -9.57 -8.15 6.32
N MET A 69 -9.10 -9.02 5.40
CA MET A 69 -9.17 -8.84 3.95
C MET A 69 -10.58 -8.47 3.45
N LYS A 70 -10.63 -7.76 2.31
CA LYS A 70 -11.89 -7.53 1.58
C LYS A 70 -12.34 -8.82 0.89
N VAL A 71 -13.64 -8.92 0.59
CA VAL A 71 -14.23 -10.07 -0.13
C VAL A 71 -13.47 -10.47 -1.40
N PRO A 72 -13.09 -9.55 -2.32
CA PRO A 72 -12.29 -9.93 -3.49
C PRO A 72 -10.92 -10.54 -3.12
N GLU A 73 -10.17 -9.92 -2.20
CA GLU A 73 -8.86 -10.44 -1.76
C GLU A 73 -8.98 -11.78 -1.05
N LEU A 74 -10.00 -11.96 -0.21
CA LEU A 74 -10.26 -13.22 0.49
C LEU A 74 -10.57 -14.36 -0.49
N LYS A 75 -11.31 -14.09 -1.57
CA LYS A 75 -11.57 -15.07 -2.63
C LYS A 75 -10.28 -15.48 -3.34
N GLU A 76 -9.42 -14.51 -3.66
CA GLU A 76 -8.10 -14.79 -4.24
C GLU A 76 -7.23 -15.61 -3.29
N TRP A 77 -7.24 -15.29 -1.99
CA TRP A 77 -6.52 -16.02 -0.96
C TRP A 77 -7.02 -17.46 -0.81
N LEU A 78 -8.34 -17.68 -0.72
CA LEU A 78 -8.94 -19.02 -0.66
C LEU A 78 -8.60 -19.83 -1.91
N THR A 79 -8.68 -19.22 -3.09
CA THR A 79 -8.29 -19.86 -4.37
C THR A 79 -6.82 -20.26 -4.36
N SER A 80 -5.94 -19.37 -3.89
CA SER A 80 -4.49 -19.61 -3.77
C SER A 80 -4.18 -20.75 -2.79
N LYS A 81 -4.96 -20.88 -1.72
CA LYS A 81 -4.91 -22.00 -0.78
C LYS A 81 -5.55 -23.29 -1.30
N GLY A 82 -6.19 -23.27 -2.48
CA GLY A 82 -6.91 -24.40 -3.05
C GLY A 82 -8.23 -24.71 -2.33
N ILE A 83 -8.79 -23.75 -1.61
CA ILE A 83 -10.06 -23.88 -0.90
C ILE A 83 -11.19 -23.51 -1.86
N ALA A 84 -12.06 -24.47 -2.13
CA ALA A 84 -13.27 -24.23 -2.91
C ALA A 84 -14.26 -23.41 -2.09
N PHE A 85 -14.80 -22.35 -2.67
CA PHE A 85 -15.84 -21.52 -2.08
C PHE A 85 -16.93 -21.22 -3.10
N GLU A 86 -18.15 -20.98 -2.62
CA GLU A 86 -19.25 -20.57 -3.48
C GLU A 86 -19.08 -19.10 -3.89
N SER A 87 -19.24 -18.80 -5.18
CA SER A 87 -19.11 -17.41 -5.67
C SER A 87 -20.14 -16.46 -5.06
N THR A 88 -21.28 -17.01 -4.65
CA THR A 88 -22.40 -16.36 -3.96
C THR A 88 -22.28 -16.41 -2.43
N ALA A 89 -21.24 -17.05 -1.89
CA ALA A 89 -20.98 -17.07 -0.46
C ALA A 89 -20.81 -15.65 0.08
N LEU A 90 -21.39 -15.41 1.26
CA LEU A 90 -21.25 -14.16 1.98
C LEU A 90 -19.85 -14.06 2.60
N LYS A 91 -19.44 -12.83 2.96
CA LYS A 91 -18.14 -12.58 3.59
C LYS A 91 -17.90 -13.50 4.79
N GLU A 92 -18.91 -13.69 5.64
CA GLU A 92 -18.84 -14.52 6.84
C GLU A 92 -18.54 -15.99 6.50
N ASP A 93 -19.13 -16.51 5.43
CA ASP A 93 -18.95 -17.91 4.99
C ASP A 93 -17.55 -18.11 4.38
N LEU A 94 -17.10 -17.17 3.56
CA LEU A 94 -15.72 -17.14 3.05
C LEU A 94 -14.68 -17.07 4.18
N GLN A 95 -14.97 -16.31 5.23
CA GLN A 95 -14.11 -16.20 6.41
C GLN A 95 -14.11 -17.47 7.27
N ALA A 96 -15.23 -18.19 7.33
CA ALA A 96 -15.33 -19.48 8.01
C ALA A 96 -14.53 -20.60 7.32
N LEU A 97 -14.31 -20.47 6.00
CA LEU A 97 -13.47 -21.38 5.23
C LEU A 97 -11.96 -21.17 5.45
N VAL A 98 -11.58 -20.07 6.12
CA VAL A 98 -10.19 -19.79 6.45
C VAL A 98 -9.71 -20.79 7.50
N PRO A 99 -8.70 -21.64 7.20
CA PRO A 99 -8.12 -22.53 8.20
C PRO A 99 -7.42 -21.69 9.28
N ALA A 100 -7.85 -21.86 10.53
CA ALA A 100 -7.08 -21.41 11.68
C ALA A 100 -5.90 -22.38 11.86
N GLU A 101 -4.69 -21.91 11.56
CA GLU A 101 -3.44 -22.63 11.83
C GLU A 101 -3.14 -22.68 13.34
#